data_AF-A0A1S8S138-F1
#
_entry.id   AF-A0A1S8S138-F1
#
_cell.length_a   1.000
_cell.length_b   1.000
_cell.length_c   1.000
_cell.angle_alpha   90.00
_cell.angle_beta   90.00
_cell.angle_gamma   90.00
#
_symmetry.space_group_name_H-M   'P 1'
#
loop_
_entity.id
_entity.type
_entity.pdbx_description
1 polymer ?
#
loop_
_entity_poly.entity_id
_entity_poly.type
_entity_poly.pdbx_seq_one_letter_code
_entity_poly.pdbx_strand_id
1 'polypeptide(L)'
;MQNKLDQLFVRLAKLFTTIEEKGLIQVRLIEEKDIIDKFYNKSVSMVLDGRIPEHIDLILSFELAKSIRDNLDDETIKCLILIKKLIEPIRNLEYYNIIEFAKVWASTEVYHEINDKVLQKYVQKDFENA
;
A
#
# COMPACT_ATOMS: atom_id res chain seq x y z
N MET A 1 -7.53 10.89 -16.30
CA MET A 1 -6.28 10.11 -16.43
C MET A 1 -5.79 9.87 -15.02
N GLN A 2 -5.81 8.64 -14.53
CA GLN A 2 -5.52 8.34 -13.12
C GLN A 2 -3.99 8.42 -12.90
N ASN A 3 -3.55 9.29 -11.98
CA ASN A 3 -2.13 9.52 -11.72
C ASN A 3 -1.48 8.31 -11.02
N LYS A 4 -0.16 8.27 -10.88
CA LYS A 4 0.54 7.09 -10.31
C LYS A 4 0.15 6.86 -8.85
N LEU A 5 -0.06 7.95 -8.09
CA LEU A 5 -0.48 7.88 -6.69
C LEU A 5 -1.85 7.22 -6.54
N ASP A 6 -2.81 7.63 -7.35
CA ASP A 6 -4.15 7.08 -7.37
C ASP A 6 -4.14 5.58 -7.69
N GLN A 7 -3.38 5.19 -8.73
CA GLN A 7 -3.21 3.78 -9.08
C GLN A 7 -2.57 2.98 -7.95
N LEU A 8 -1.58 3.55 -7.27
CA LEU A 8 -0.95 2.93 -6.11
C LEU A 8 -1.95 2.75 -4.96
N PHE A 9 -2.73 3.77 -4.62
CA PHE A 9 -3.69 3.70 -3.53
C PHE A 9 -4.79 2.66 -3.80
N VAL A 10 -5.32 2.60 -5.02
CA VAL A 10 -6.26 1.53 -5.43
C VAL A 10 -5.61 0.15 -5.25
N ARG A 11 -4.33 0.02 -5.59
CA ARG A 11 -3.59 -1.23 -5.45
C ARG A 11 -3.35 -1.62 -3.99
N LEU A 12 -2.96 -0.67 -3.14
CA LEU A 12 -2.77 -0.90 -1.71
C LEU A 12 -4.09 -1.25 -1.01
N ALA A 13 -5.19 -0.60 -1.38
CA ALA A 13 -6.52 -0.97 -0.90
C ALA A 13 -6.90 -2.40 -1.31
N LYS A 14 -6.63 -2.80 -2.57
CA LYS A 14 -6.85 -4.19 -3.03
C LYS A 14 -5.98 -5.21 -2.30
N LEU A 15 -4.72 -4.87 -2.01
CA LEU A 15 -3.83 -5.71 -1.22
C LEU A 15 -4.42 -5.93 0.17
N PHE A 16 -4.79 -4.84 0.84
CA PHE A 16 -5.41 -4.86 2.15
C PHE A 16 -6.67 -5.74 2.19
N THR A 17 -7.63 -5.52 1.29
CA THR A 17 -8.87 -6.32 1.25
C THR A 17 -8.59 -7.78 0.94
N THR A 18 -7.58 -8.07 0.10
CA THR A 18 -7.19 -9.47 -0.19
C THR A 18 -6.64 -10.16 1.05
N ILE A 19 -5.78 -9.48 1.81
CA ILE A 19 -5.21 -10.02 3.05
C ILE A 19 -6.32 -10.22 4.09
N GLU A 20 -7.22 -9.25 4.24
CA GLU A 20 -8.31 -9.33 5.22
C GLU A 20 -9.31 -10.46 4.88
N GLU A 21 -9.78 -10.53 3.64
CA GLU A 21 -10.83 -11.48 3.25
C GLU A 21 -10.31 -12.89 3.01
N LYS A 22 -9.07 -13.02 2.53
CA LYS A 22 -8.54 -14.29 1.99
C LYS A 22 -7.22 -14.73 2.63
N GLY A 23 -6.64 -13.90 3.49
CA GLY A 23 -5.34 -14.14 4.11
C GLY A 23 -4.15 -13.90 3.19
N LEU A 24 -2.96 -13.86 3.79
CA LEU A 24 -1.68 -13.60 3.10
C LEU A 24 -1.37 -14.62 1.99
N ILE A 25 -1.80 -15.88 2.14
CA ILE A 25 -1.51 -16.97 1.18
C ILE A 25 -2.09 -16.68 -0.22
N GLN A 26 -3.15 -15.89 -0.30
CA GLN A 26 -3.82 -15.56 -1.56
C GLN A 26 -3.28 -14.31 -2.25
N VAL A 27 -2.35 -13.58 -1.62
CA VAL A 27 -1.72 -12.41 -2.23
C VAL A 27 -0.81 -12.86 -3.36
N ARG A 28 -0.92 -12.18 -4.50
CA ARG A 28 -0.09 -12.42 -5.69
C ARG A 28 0.73 -11.17 -6.01
N LEU A 29 1.97 -11.39 -6.42
CA LEU A 29 2.80 -10.36 -7.02
C LEU A 29 2.23 -9.93 -8.36
N ILE A 30 2.48 -8.68 -8.74
CA ILE A 30 2.01 -8.11 -10.00
C ILE A 30 3.10 -8.18 -11.07
N GLU A 31 2.70 -7.92 -12.32
CA GLU A 31 3.65 -7.69 -13.40
C GLU A 31 4.46 -6.42 -13.14
N GLU A 32 5.78 -6.49 -13.29
CA GLU A 32 6.70 -5.38 -13.05
C GLU A 32 6.89 -4.54 -14.32
N LYS A 33 6.23 -3.39 -14.40
CA LYS A 33 6.34 -2.48 -15.56
C LYS A 33 7.31 -1.35 -15.30
N ASP A 34 7.43 -0.91 -14.05
CA ASP A 34 8.30 0.19 -13.66
C ASP A 34 8.95 -0.02 -12.27
N ILE A 35 9.63 1.02 -11.78
CA ILE A 35 10.30 0.99 -10.48
C ILE A 35 9.33 0.94 -9.30
N ILE A 36 8.11 1.47 -9.44
CA ILE A 36 7.09 1.44 -8.39
C ILE A 36 6.60 0.01 -8.23
N ASP A 37 6.32 -0.69 -9.35
CA ASP A 37 5.92 -2.09 -9.33
C ASP A 37 7.01 -2.99 -8.72
N LYS A 38 8.29 -2.76 -9.08
CA LYS A 38 9.44 -3.48 -8.51
C LYS A 38 9.54 -3.28 -7.00
N PHE A 39 9.44 -2.04 -6.54
CA PHE A 39 9.52 -1.71 -5.12
C PHE A 39 8.34 -2.28 -4.34
N TYR A 40 7.14 -2.25 -4.92
CA TYR A 40 5.93 -2.87 -4.40
C TYR A 40 6.06 -4.39 -4.28
N ASN A 41 6.49 -5.09 -5.34
CA ASN A 41 6.66 -6.54 -5.29
C ASN A 41 7.73 -6.95 -4.28
N LYS A 42 8.81 -6.18 -4.18
CA LYS A 42 9.84 -6.39 -3.15
C LYS A 42 9.30 -6.23 -1.74
N SER A 43 8.49 -5.21 -1.47
CA SER A 43 7.90 -5.02 -0.15
C SER A 43 6.90 -6.13 0.20
N VAL A 44 6.01 -6.49 -0.74
CA VAL A 44 5.02 -7.56 -0.56
C VAL A 44 5.69 -8.93 -0.39
N SER A 45 6.70 -9.25 -1.19
CA SER A 45 7.40 -10.54 -1.07
C SER A 45 8.07 -10.71 0.30
N MET A 46 8.67 -9.66 0.87
CA MET A 46 9.23 -9.76 2.22
C MET A 46 8.16 -9.99 3.30
N VAL A 47 6.97 -9.41 3.15
CA VAL A 47 5.82 -9.72 4.03
C VAL A 47 5.40 -11.17 3.89
N LEU A 48 5.30 -11.67 2.66
CA LEU A 48 4.94 -13.07 2.37
C LEU A 48 5.96 -14.07 2.89
N ASP A 49 7.25 -13.73 2.84
CA ASP A 49 8.35 -14.51 3.38
C ASP A 49 8.41 -14.49 4.92
N GLY A 50 7.51 -13.74 5.59
CA GLY A 50 7.46 -13.64 7.04
C GLY A 50 8.64 -12.86 7.65
N ARG A 51 9.26 -11.95 6.89
CA ARG A 51 10.34 -11.10 7.42
C ARG A 51 9.84 -10.21 8.55
N ILE A 52 10.70 -9.95 9.53
CA ILE A 52 10.37 -9.05 10.64
C ILE A 52 10.29 -7.59 10.17
N PRO A 53 9.45 -6.74 10.79
CA PRO A 53 9.25 -5.35 10.37
C PRO A 53 10.53 -4.53 10.26
N GLU A 54 11.46 -4.70 11.20
CA GLU A 54 12.73 -3.96 11.24
C GLU A 54 13.62 -4.29 10.03
N HIS A 55 13.58 -5.56 9.59
CA HIS A 55 14.31 -5.99 8.40
C HIS A 55 13.70 -5.40 7.13
N ILE A 56 12.36 -5.41 7.05
CA ILE A 56 11.63 -4.81 5.92
C ILE A 56 11.94 -3.31 5.85
N ASP A 57 11.85 -2.60 6.96
CA ASP A 57 12.11 -1.16 7.02
C ASP A 57 13.54 -0.81 6.61
N LEU A 58 14.54 -1.57 7.09
CA LEU A 58 15.94 -1.37 6.73
C LEU A 58 16.16 -1.53 5.22
N ILE A 59 15.67 -2.63 4.63
CA ILE A 59 15.84 -2.90 3.20
C ILE A 59 15.13 -1.84 2.35
N LEU A 60 13.88 -1.51 2.68
CA LEU A 60 13.13 -0.49 1.94
C LEU A 60 13.72 0.91 2.10
N SER A 61 14.30 1.23 3.26
CA SER A 61 15.01 2.50 3.47
C SER A 61 16.24 2.61 2.56
N PHE A 62 17.03 1.54 2.45
CA PHE A 62 18.21 1.52 1.61
C PHE A 62 17.86 1.66 0.12
N GLU A 63 16.86 0.92 -0.34
CA GLU A 63 16.39 0.99 -1.74
C GLU A 63 15.78 2.35 -2.08
N LEU A 64 15.04 2.95 -1.15
CA LEU A 64 14.49 4.30 -1.31
C LEU A 64 15.62 5.34 -1.42
N ALA A 65 16.63 5.27 -0.54
CA ALA A 65 17.78 6.19 -0.59
C ALA A 65 18.55 6.08 -1.91
N LYS A 66 18.72 4.86 -2.43
CA LYS A 66 19.31 4.62 -3.74
C LYS A 66 18.47 5.26 -4.86
N SER A 67 17.15 5.07 -4.80
CA SER A 67 16.20 5.59 -5.79
C SER A 67 16.17 7.13 -5.82
N ILE A 68 16.28 7.79 -4.67
CA ILE A 68 16.35 9.26 -4.57
C ILE A 68 17.62 9.78 -5.24
N ARG A 69 18.76 9.10 -5.07
CA ARG A 69 20.04 9.48 -5.71
C ARG A 69 19.98 9.37 -7.24
N ASP A 70 19.13 8.50 -7.77
CA ASP A 70 18.99 8.26 -9.20
C ASP A 70 18.10 9.33 -9.91
N ASN A 71 17.77 10.44 -9.24
CA ASN A 71 17.02 11.60 -9.77
C ASN A 71 15.65 11.25 -10.37
N LEU A 72 14.89 10.35 -9.73
CA LEU A 72 13.52 10.04 -10.10
C LEU A 72 12.58 11.26 -9.92
N ASP A 73 11.46 11.25 -10.64
CA ASP A 73 10.43 12.28 -10.48
C ASP A 73 9.77 12.22 -9.09
N ASP A 74 9.31 13.37 -8.61
CA ASP A 74 8.73 13.55 -7.27
C ASP A 74 7.51 12.65 -7.04
N GLU A 75 6.68 12.42 -8.07
CA GLU A 75 5.52 11.54 -7.98
C GLU A 75 5.96 10.08 -7.76
N THR A 76 6.98 9.62 -8.49
CA THR A 76 7.59 8.29 -8.27
C THR A 76 8.16 8.18 -6.85
N ILE A 77 8.92 9.18 -6.37
CA ILE A 77 9.49 9.16 -5.01
C ILE A 77 8.37 9.06 -3.96
N LYS A 78 7.29 9.84 -4.11
CA LYS A 78 6.11 9.76 -3.23
C LYS A 78 5.50 8.36 -3.24
N CYS A 79 5.38 7.72 -4.39
CA CYS A 79 4.89 6.34 -4.47
C CYS A 79 5.77 5.36 -3.67
N LEU A 80 7.09 5.46 -3.80
CA LEU A 80 8.02 4.60 -3.04
C LEU A 80 7.92 4.83 -1.52
N ILE A 81 7.78 6.09 -1.09
CA ILE A 81 7.55 6.45 0.32
C ILE A 81 6.25 5.84 0.84
N LEU A 82 5.15 5.95 0.09
CA LEU A 82 3.86 5.38 0.47
C LEU A 82 3.92 3.87 0.61
N ILE A 83 4.55 3.17 -0.34
CA ILE A 83 4.72 1.71 -0.24
C ILE A 83 5.46 1.35 1.05
N LYS A 84 6.59 2.01 1.33
CA LYS A 84 7.36 1.77 2.56
C LYS A 84 6.53 2.04 3.82
N LYS A 85 5.74 3.11 3.83
CA LYS A 85 4.94 3.53 4.99
C LYS A 85 3.73 2.64 5.23
N LEU A 86 3.12 2.10 4.17
CA LEU A 86 1.83 1.42 4.27
C LEU A 86 1.94 -0.11 4.28
N ILE A 87 3.07 -0.71 3.87
CA ILE A 87 3.17 -2.17 3.77
C ILE A 87 3.00 -2.88 5.13
N GLU A 88 3.62 -2.39 6.19
CA GLU A 88 3.47 -2.97 7.54
C GLU A 88 2.09 -2.69 8.15
N PRO A 89 1.53 -1.47 8.08
CA PRO A 89 0.12 -1.26 8.43
C PRO A 89 -0.84 -2.21 7.72
N ILE A 90 -0.64 -2.44 6.41
CA ILE A 90 -1.47 -3.36 5.63
C ILE A 90 -1.33 -4.80 6.15
N ARG A 91 -0.11 -5.24 6.43
CA ARG A 91 0.15 -6.56 7.04
C ARG A 91 -0.58 -6.72 8.38
N ASN A 92 -0.63 -5.67 9.18
CA ASN A 92 -1.26 -5.65 10.50
C ASN A 92 -2.77 -5.35 10.46
N LEU A 93 -3.36 -5.27 9.27
CA LEU A 93 -4.77 -4.93 9.06
C LEU A 93 -5.18 -3.55 9.62
N GLU A 94 -4.23 -2.61 9.68
CA GLU A 94 -4.45 -1.24 10.14
C GLU A 94 -4.96 -0.34 9.00
N TYR A 95 -6.24 -0.48 8.67
CA TYR A 95 -6.84 0.20 7.54
C TYR A 95 -6.83 1.75 7.62
N TYR A 96 -6.84 2.32 8.82
CA TYR A 96 -6.89 3.77 9.03
C TYR A 96 -5.72 4.48 8.36
N ASN A 97 -4.54 3.86 8.34
CA ASN A 97 -3.35 4.41 7.71
C ASN A 97 -3.58 4.62 6.20
N ILE A 98 -4.19 3.65 5.52
CA ILE A 98 -4.46 3.75 4.08
C ILE A 98 -5.39 4.94 3.80
N ILE A 99 -6.42 5.13 4.63
CA ILE A 99 -7.40 6.22 4.48
C ILE A 99 -6.74 7.58 4.73
N GLU A 100 -5.99 7.72 5.82
CA GLU A 100 -5.34 8.99 6.18
C GLU A 100 -4.32 9.42 5.12
N PHE A 101 -3.52 8.49 4.59
CA PHE A 101 -2.61 8.81 3.49
C PHE A 101 -3.36 9.12 2.19
N ALA A 102 -4.42 8.37 1.86
CA ALA A 102 -5.23 8.63 0.67
C ALA A 102 -5.90 10.02 0.72
N LYS A 103 -6.39 10.45 1.87
CA LYS A 103 -7.00 11.77 2.07
C LYS A 103 -6.07 12.92 1.70
N VAL A 104 -4.77 12.77 1.92
CA VAL A 104 -3.78 13.82 1.66
C VAL A 104 -3.24 13.72 0.24
N TRP A 105 -2.99 12.51 -0.29
CA TRP A 105 -2.18 12.32 -1.50
C TRP A 105 -2.94 11.77 -2.71
N ALA A 106 -4.14 11.19 -2.52
CA ALA A 106 -4.98 10.74 -3.64
C ALA A 106 -5.86 11.88 -4.16
N SER A 107 -6.39 11.72 -5.37
CA SER A 107 -7.48 12.55 -5.85
C SER A 107 -8.75 12.32 -5.02
N THR A 108 -9.63 13.32 -4.97
CA THR A 108 -10.90 13.26 -4.23
C THR A 108 -11.74 12.04 -4.63
N GLU A 109 -11.80 11.72 -5.92
CA GLU A 109 -12.53 10.57 -6.46
C GLU A 109 -12.00 9.25 -5.89
N VAL A 110 -10.68 9.07 -5.90
CA VAL A 110 -10.03 7.84 -5.41
C VAL A 110 -10.08 7.73 -3.90
N TYR A 111 -9.93 8.86 -3.19
CA TYR A 111 -10.15 8.89 -1.75
C TYR A 111 -11.55 8.40 -1.38
N HIS A 112 -12.59 8.91 -2.04
CA HIS A 112 -13.96 8.44 -1.78
C HIS A 112 -14.13 6.96 -2.12
N GLU A 113 -13.57 6.49 -3.25
CA GLU A 113 -13.61 5.07 -3.60
C GLU A 113 -12.96 4.19 -2.53
N ILE A 114 -11.81 4.58 -2.01
CA ILE A 114 -11.09 3.82 -0.97
C ILE A 114 -11.82 3.88 0.35
N ASN A 115 -12.30 5.07 0.74
CA ASN A 115 -13.09 5.24 1.95
C ASN A 115 -14.34 4.37 1.91
N ASP A 116 -15.05 4.33 0.79
CA ASP A 116 -16.26 3.53 0.66
C ASP A 116 -15.94 2.02 0.64
N LYS A 117 -14.87 1.60 -0.03
CA LYS A 117 -14.47 0.17 -0.07
C LYS A 117 -13.90 -0.35 1.23
N VAL A 118 -13.14 0.48 1.94
CA VAL A 118 -12.38 0.08 3.11
C VAL A 118 -13.13 0.47 4.39
N LEU A 119 -13.43 1.75 4.61
CA LEU A 119 -14.05 2.23 5.86
C LEU A 119 -15.49 1.73 6.04
N GLN A 120 -16.34 1.83 5.01
CA GLN A 120 -17.75 1.51 5.18
C GLN A 120 -17.97 0.03 5.53
N LYS A 121 -17.08 -0.87 5.08
CA LYS A 121 -17.10 -2.28 5.49
C LYS A 121 -16.88 -2.47 7.00
N TYR A 122 -15.97 -1.70 7.60
CA TYR A 122 -15.69 -1.79 9.04
C TYR A 122 -16.79 -1.15 9.87
N VAL A 123 -17.30 0.00 9.43
CA VAL A 123 -18.46 0.64 10.10
C VAL A 123 -19.66 -0.29 10.07
N GLN A 124 -19.97 -0.92 8.92
CA GLN A 124 -21.07 -1.89 8.84
C GLN A 124 -20.85 -3.12 9.75
N LYS A 125 -19.63 -3.69 9.78
CA LYS A 125 -19.31 -4.79 10.71
C LYS A 125 -19.50 -4.42 12.18
N ASP A 126 -19.13 -3.21 12.58
CA ASP A 126 -19.32 -2.76 13.97
C ASP A 126 -20.81 -2.57 14.30
N PHE A 127 -21.64 -2.15 13.34
CA PHE A 127 -23.08 -2.06 13.51
C PHE A 127 -23.80 -3.42 13.48
N GLU A 128 -23.34 -4.39 12.68
CA GLU A 128 -23.93 -5.72 12.59
C GLU A 128 -23.57 -6.62 13.78
N ASN A 129 -22.46 -6.34 14.46
CA ASN A 129 -22.01 -7.07 15.66
C ASN A 129 -22.38 -6.38 16.99
N ALA A 130 -23.13 -5.27 16.95
CA ALA A 130 -23.64 -4.54 18.12
C ALA A 130 -25.11 -4.91 18.40
#